data_AF-A0A3D2ELU8-F1
#
_entry.id   AF-A0A3D2ELU8-F1
#
_cell.length_a   1.000
_cell.length_b   1.000
_cell.length_c   1.000
_cell.angle_alpha   90.00
_cell.angle_beta   90.00
_cell.angle_gamma   90.00
#
_symmetry.space_group_name_H-M   'P 1'
#
loop_
_entity.id
_entity.type
_entity.pdbx_description
1 polymer ?
#
loop_
_entity_poly.entity_id
_entity_poly.type
_entity_poly.pdbx_seq_one_letter_code
_entity_poly.pdbx_strand_id
1 'polypeptide(L)'
;MLAAGVVGAAIWAPLSTAQNEDTYKSLKLFGDVFDTVRANYVEEVDDEALIRAAIQGMLQSLDPHSGYEPPEAYEETRSDVRGTFGGIGIQVTMEEGYVKVIAPIDDTPGARAGLQAEDL
;
A
#
# COMPACT_ATOMS: atom_id res chain seq x y z
N MET A 1 -56.96 3.70 -39.47
CA MET A 1 -56.71 3.20 -38.10
C MET A 1 -55.50 2.26 -38.18
N LEU A 2 -54.30 2.81 -38.00
CA LEU A 2 -53.39 2.56 -36.84
C LEU A 2 -53.04 1.06 -36.70
N ALA A 3 -51.92 0.60 -37.25
CA ALA A 3 -50.58 0.57 -36.62
C ALA A 3 -50.40 -0.59 -35.63
N ALA A 4 -49.68 -1.63 -36.06
CA ALA A 4 -49.00 -2.63 -35.24
C ALA A 4 -47.78 -3.06 -36.07
N GLY A 5 -46.53 -2.82 -35.70
CA GLY A 5 -45.96 -2.96 -34.37
C GLY A 5 -45.23 -4.30 -34.33
N VAL A 6 -44.03 -4.38 -34.91
CA VAL A 6 -43.07 -5.46 -34.65
C VAL A 6 -41.72 -4.81 -34.35
N VAL A 7 -41.51 -4.59 -33.06
CA VAL A 7 -40.20 -4.40 -32.46
C VAL A 7 -39.63 -5.80 -32.23
N GLY A 8 -38.37 -6.03 -32.61
CA GLY A 8 -37.59 -7.10 -32.01
C GLY A 8 -36.76 -7.91 -32.99
N ALA A 9 -35.49 -7.53 -33.15
CA ALA A 9 -34.37 -8.45 -33.11
C ALA A 9 -33.05 -7.68 -33.20
N ALA A 10 -32.06 -8.15 -32.43
CA ALA A 10 -30.65 -7.76 -32.43
C ALA A 10 -30.42 -6.36 -31.83
N ILE A 11 -29.75 -6.17 -30.69
CA ILE A 11 -28.49 -6.77 -30.24
C ILE A 11 -28.37 -6.45 -28.74
N TRP A 12 -28.71 -7.40 -27.87
CA TRP A 12 -28.15 -7.43 -26.52
C TRP A 12 -27.08 -8.51 -26.54
N ALA A 13 -25.89 -8.15 -27.03
CA ALA A 13 -24.71 -8.97 -26.82
C ALA A 13 -24.31 -8.81 -25.34
N PRO A 14 -24.18 -9.88 -24.54
CA PRO A 14 -23.52 -9.80 -23.25
C PRO A 14 -22.02 -9.61 -23.52
N LEU A 15 -21.60 -8.37 -23.74
CA LEU A 15 -20.19 -7.98 -23.70
C LEU A 15 -19.74 -8.02 -22.23
N SER A 16 -19.36 -9.18 -21.67
CA SER A 16 -18.54 -9.26 -20.43
C SER A 16 -18.23 -10.67 -19.88
N THR A 17 -18.78 -11.77 -20.40
CA THR A 17 -18.58 -13.09 -19.75
C THR A 17 -17.19 -13.70 -19.98
N ALA A 18 -16.61 -13.52 -21.18
CA ALA A 18 -15.32 -14.13 -21.52
C ALA A 18 -14.12 -13.56 -20.75
N GLN A 19 -14.06 -12.24 -20.54
CA GLN A 19 -12.94 -11.61 -19.78
C GLN A 19 -12.91 -12.02 -18.31
N ASN A 20 -14.07 -12.29 -17.71
CA ASN A 20 -14.15 -12.75 -16.33
C ASN A 20 -13.58 -14.17 -16.20
N GLU A 21 -13.88 -15.07 -17.14
CA GLU A 21 -13.42 -16.46 -17.10
C GLU A 21 -11.88 -16.58 -17.13
N ASP A 22 -11.21 -15.78 -17.95
CA ASP A 22 -9.75 -15.78 -18.06
C ASP A 22 -9.06 -15.19 -16.80
N THR A 23 -9.71 -14.22 -16.15
CA THR A 23 -9.24 -13.65 -14.89
C THR A 23 -9.33 -14.69 -13.76
N TYR A 24 -10.43 -15.43 -13.66
CA TYR A 24 -10.56 -16.50 -12.67
C TYR A 24 -9.54 -17.62 -12.86
N LYS A 25 -9.24 -18.00 -14.12
CA LYS A 25 -8.18 -18.99 -14.42
C LYS A 25 -6.80 -18.50 -13.96
N SER A 26 -6.52 -17.22 -14.17
CA SER A 26 -5.24 -16.60 -13.76
C SER A 26 -5.11 -16.52 -12.24
N LEU A 27 -6.18 -16.17 -11.53
CA LEU A 27 -6.20 -16.19 -10.06
C LEU A 27 -6.03 -17.60 -9.49
N LYS A 28 -6.63 -18.61 -10.14
CA LYS A 28 -6.43 -20.00 -9.77
C LYS A 28 -4.97 -20.43 -9.94
N LEU A 29 -4.36 -20.12 -11.09
CA LEU A 29 -2.95 -20.41 -11.33
C LEU A 29 -2.05 -19.75 -10.28
N PHE A 30 -2.33 -18.49 -9.92
CA PHE A 30 -1.60 -17.79 -8.87
C PHE A 30 -1.71 -18.51 -7.51
N GLY A 31 -2.92 -18.94 -7.13
CA GLY A 31 -3.15 -19.74 -5.92
C GLY A 31 -2.42 -21.08 -5.94
N ASP A 32 -2.44 -21.80 -7.07
CA ASP A 32 -1.76 -23.09 -7.23
C ASP A 32 -0.23 -22.92 -7.07
N VAL A 33 0.33 -21.83 -7.59
CA VAL A 33 1.77 -21.50 -7.43
C VAL A 33 2.07 -21.16 -5.96
N PHE A 34 1.24 -20.35 -5.32
CA PHE A 34 1.38 -20.01 -3.90
C PHE A 34 1.40 -21.27 -3.03
N ASP A 35 0.43 -22.17 -3.22
CA ASP A 35 0.35 -23.45 -2.49
C ASP A 35 1.56 -24.35 -2.77
N THR A 36 2.03 -24.38 -4.01
CA THR A 36 3.22 -25.14 -4.40
C THR A 36 4.46 -24.64 -3.69
N VAL A 37 4.67 -23.33 -3.63
CA VAL A 37 5.80 -22.71 -2.92
C VAL A 37 5.69 -23.03 -1.43
N ARG A 38 4.54 -22.78 -0.79
CA ARG A 38 4.35 -23.06 0.63
C ARG A 38 4.62 -24.54 0.98
N ALA A 39 4.18 -25.48 0.15
CA ALA A 39 4.27 -26.91 0.45
C ALA A 39 5.61 -27.56 0.09
N ASN A 40 6.34 -27.02 -0.88
CA ASN A 40 7.54 -27.66 -1.43
C ASN A 40 8.84 -26.87 -1.23
N TYR A 41 8.77 -25.70 -0.57
CA TYR A 41 9.97 -24.94 -0.25
C TYR A 41 10.78 -25.63 0.85
N VAL A 42 12.10 -25.41 0.81
CA VAL A 42 13.06 -26.08 1.69
C VAL A 42 12.94 -25.61 3.14
N GLU A 43 12.44 -24.39 3.34
CA GLU A 43 12.27 -23.75 4.64
C GLU A 43 10.79 -23.43 4.89
N GLU A 44 10.42 -23.28 6.16
CA GLU A 44 9.07 -22.86 6.54
C GLU A 44 8.83 -21.43 6.07
N VAL A 45 7.78 -21.25 5.27
CA VAL A 45 7.44 -19.95 4.67
C VAL A 45 6.32 -19.32 5.50
N ASP A 46 6.51 -18.06 5.87
CA ASP A 46 5.42 -17.24 6.43
C ASP A 46 4.46 -16.81 5.31
N ASP A 47 3.23 -17.31 5.38
CA ASP A 47 2.16 -17.02 4.41
C ASP A 47 1.92 -15.50 4.27
N GLU A 48 1.97 -14.74 5.38
CA GLU A 48 1.74 -13.30 5.35
C GLU A 48 2.89 -12.55 4.68
N ALA A 49 4.14 -12.95 4.95
CA ALA A 49 5.30 -12.42 4.26
C ALA A 49 5.27 -12.73 2.75
N LEU A 50 4.88 -13.94 2.36
CA LEU A 50 4.81 -14.34 0.95
C LEU A 50 3.73 -13.58 0.18
N ILE A 51 2.56 -13.37 0.79
CA ILE A 51 1.48 -12.56 0.21
C ILE A 51 1.92 -11.10 0.07
N ARG A 52 2.55 -10.52 1.10
CA ARG A 52 3.09 -9.15 1.02
C ARG A 52 4.12 -9.00 -0.09
N ALA A 53 5.03 -9.96 -0.24
CA ALA A 53 6.02 -9.96 -1.31
C ALA A 53 5.37 -10.04 -2.71
N ALA A 54 4.31 -10.84 -2.86
CA ALA A 54 3.56 -10.91 -4.11
C ALA A 54 2.86 -9.57 -4.45
N ILE A 55 2.24 -8.92 -3.46
CA ILE A 55 1.63 -7.59 -3.63
C ILE A 55 2.69 -6.56 -4.02
N GLN A 56 3.83 -6.54 -3.32
CA GLN A 56 4.94 -5.64 -3.62
C GLN A 56 5.43 -5.81 -5.06
N GLY A 57 5.64 -7.06 -5.50
CA GLY A 57 6.08 -7.37 -6.86
C GLY A 57 5.08 -6.93 -7.93
N MET A 58 3.78 -7.10 -7.68
CA MET A 58 2.72 -6.59 -8.57
C MET A 58 2.77 -5.06 -8.68
N LEU A 59 2.91 -4.34 -7.57
CA LEU A 59 2.96 -2.88 -7.56
C LEU A 59 4.21 -2.32 -8.24
N GLN A 60 5.38 -2.92 -7.97
CA GLN A 60 6.63 -2.56 -8.64
C GLN A 60 6.57 -2.77 -10.16
N SER A 61 5.76 -3.73 -10.63
CA SER A 61 5.57 -3.98 -12.06
C SER A 61 4.72 -2.90 -12.76
N LEU A 62 3.91 -2.15 -12.00
CA LEU A 62 3.08 -1.07 -12.54
C LEU A 62 3.89 0.21 -12.72
N ASP A 63 4.55 0.67 -11.67
CA ASP A 63 5.43 1.83 -11.72
C ASP A 63 6.45 1.86 -10.55
N PRO A 64 7.55 2.63 -10.65
CA PRO A 64 8.60 2.69 -9.63
C PRO A 64 8.21 3.35 -8.30
N HIS A 65 7.06 4.03 -8.23
CA HIS A 65 6.55 4.75 -7.06
C HIS A 65 5.36 4.04 -6.41
N SER A 66 4.80 3.02 -7.04
CA SER A 66 3.76 2.16 -6.49
C SER A 66 4.36 1.20 -5.47
N GLY A 67 3.94 1.32 -4.21
CA GLY A 67 4.40 0.49 -3.10
C GLY A 67 3.24 0.06 -2.20
N TYR A 68 3.41 -1.09 -1.55
CA TYR A 68 2.53 -1.55 -0.48
C TYR A 68 3.25 -1.34 0.84
N GLU A 69 2.55 -0.74 1.80
CA GLU A 69 3.12 -0.46 3.11
C GLU A 69 2.36 -1.29 4.16
N PRO A 70 3.03 -2.22 4.84
CA PRO A 70 2.39 -3.02 5.87
C PRO A 70 1.96 -2.13 7.05
N PRO A 71 0.93 -2.53 7.82
CA PRO A 71 0.42 -1.74 8.94
C PRO A 71 1.49 -1.31 9.95
N GLU A 72 2.50 -2.15 10.17
CA GLU A 72 3.62 -1.89 11.07
C GLU A 72 4.50 -0.71 10.60
N ALA A 73 4.74 -0.60 9.29
CA ALA A 73 5.53 0.47 8.69
C ALA A 73 4.71 1.76 8.51
N TYR A 74 3.38 1.65 8.43
CA TYR A 74 2.50 2.79 8.23
C TYR A 74 2.58 3.82 9.37
N GLU A 75 2.76 3.39 10.62
CA GLU A 75 2.87 4.33 11.75
C GLU A 75 4.18 5.15 11.71
N GLU A 76 5.27 4.53 11.28
CA GLU A 76 6.57 5.18 11.12
C GLU A 76 6.50 6.20 9.97
N THR A 77 6.07 5.76 8.78
CA THR A 77 5.91 6.64 7.62
C THR A 77 4.91 7.77 7.86
N ARG A 78 3.84 7.52 8.62
CA ARG A 78 2.88 8.57 8.99
C ARG A 78 3.51 9.62 9.91
N SER A 79 4.40 9.20 10.80
CA SER A 79 5.14 10.10 11.68
C SER A 79 6.11 10.97 10.88
N ASP A 80 6.80 10.36 9.91
CA ASP A 80 7.68 11.05 8.95
C ASP A 80 6.95 12.08 8.11
N VAL A 81 5.85 11.69 7.46
CA VAL A 81 5.06 12.56 6.59
C VAL A 81 4.45 13.74 7.36
N ARG A 82 4.05 13.52 8.61
CA ARG A 82 3.48 14.59 9.46
C ARG A 82 4.54 15.40 10.20
N GLY A 83 5.81 15.02 10.12
CA GLY A 83 6.87 15.63 10.91
C GLY A 83 6.64 15.53 12.42
N THR A 84 5.81 14.58 12.87
CA THR A 84 5.44 14.44 14.28
C THR A 84 6.41 13.49 14.95
N PHE A 85 7.45 14.04 15.56
CA PHE A 85 8.47 13.25 16.24
C PHE A 85 8.42 13.47 17.75
N GLY A 86 8.48 12.35 18.46
CA GLY A 86 8.64 12.21 19.91
C GLY A 86 7.85 13.20 20.77
N GLY A 87 6.60 12.86 21.12
CA GLY A 87 5.80 13.21 22.34
C GLY A 87 5.78 14.63 22.95
N ILE A 88 6.84 15.41 22.81
CA ILE A 88 7.07 16.77 23.29
C ILE A 88 6.91 17.82 22.18
N GLY A 89 6.74 17.40 20.92
CA GLY A 89 6.39 18.29 19.81
C GLY A 89 7.58 19.00 19.16
N ILE A 90 8.61 18.26 18.83
CA ILE A 90 9.79 18.77 18.12
C ILE A 90 9.98 18.01 16.81
N GLN A 91 10.43 18.71 15.77
CA GLN A 91 10.89 18.10 14.54
C GLN A 91 12.39 17.85 14.67
N VAL A 92 12.82 16.61 14.45
CA VAL A 92 14.23 16.22 14.54
C VAL A 92 14.68 15.52 13.26
N THR A 93 15.97 15.58 12.99
CA THR A 93 16.64 14.83 11.92
C THR A 93 17.84 14.09 12.50
N MET A 94 18.31 13.05 11.81
CA MET A 94 19.53 12.34 12.16
C MET A 94 20.64 12.80 11.22
N GLU A 95 21.65 13.48 11.75
CA GLU A 95 22.82 13.95 11.00
C GLU A 95 24.09 13.47 11.70
N GLU A 96 24.98 12.77 10.97
CA GLU A 96 26.25 12.22 11.50
C GLU A 96 26.11 11.32 12.75
N GLY A 97 24.95 10.69 12.95
CA GLY A 97 24.67 9.83 14.11
C GLY A 97 24.21 10.59 15.36
N TYR A 98 24.00 11.90 15.25
CA TYR A 98 23.38 12.73 16.28
C TYR A 98 21.95 13.10 15.88
N VAL A 99 21.07 13.16 16.87
CA VAL A 99 19.72 13.72 16.70
C VAL A 99 19.86 15.23 16.76
N LYS A 100 19.34 15.93 15.76
CA LYS A 100 19.39 17.38 15.64
C LYS A 100 17.98 17.94 15.52
N VAL A 101 17.66 18.96 16.30
CA VAL A 101 16.37 19.65 16.25
C VAL A 101 16.32 20.53 15.01
N ILE A 102 15.36 20.28 14.13
CA ILE A 102 15.06 21.16 12.98
C ILE A 102 14.28 22.38 13.49
N ALA A 103 13.17 22.14 14.20
CA ALA A 103 12.35 23.19 14.79
C ALA A 103 11.40 22.62 15.86
N PRO A 104 11.10 23.37 16.93
CA PRO A 104 9.96 23.07 17.78
C PRO A 104 8.64 23.39 17.06
N ILE A 105 7.58 22.63 17.34
CA ILE A 105 6.23 22.92 16.86
C ILE A 105 5.60 23.95 17.80
N ASP A 106 4.94 24.97 17.24
CA ASP A 106 4.25 25.99 18.02
C ASP A 106 3.24 25.39 19.01
N ASP A 107 3.11 26.02 20.19
CA ASP A 107 2.21 25.61 21.27
C ASP A 107 2.46 24.20 21.87
N THR A 108 3.60 23.57 21.57
CA THR A 108 3.99 22.28 22.16
C THR A 108 4.83 22.43 23.42
N PRO A 109 4.96 21.38 24.26
CA PRO A 109 5.89 21.36 25.39
C PRO A 109 7.33 21.73 24.99
N GLY A 110 7.79 21.31 23.81
CA GLY A 110 9.12 21.61 23.29
C GLY A 110 9.35 23.10 23.06
N ALA A 111 8.37 23.80 22.47
CA ALA A 111 8.42 25.26 22.31
C ALA A 111 8.42 25.99 23.66
N ARG A 112 7.58 25.54 24.62
CA ARG A 112 7.54 26.13 25.97
C ARG A 112 8.80 25.88 26.80
N ALA A 113 9.48 24.76 26.53
CA ALA A 113 10.78 24.44 27.14
C ALA A 113 11.93 25.29 26.55
N GLY A 114 11.66 26.07 25.51
CA GLY A 114 12.65 26.97 24.90
C GLY A 114 13.63 26.26 23.95
N LEU A 115 13.29 25.06 23.47
CA LEU A 115 14.10 24.35 22.47
C LEU A 115 14.22 25.19 21.20
N GLN A 116 15.40 25.20 20.61
CA GLN A 116 15.71 25.97 19.42
C GLN A 116 16.08 25.05 18.26
N ALA A 117 15.96 25.59 17.04
CA ALA A 117 16.54 24.95 15.88
C ALA A 117 18.05 24.81 16.09
N GLU A 118 18.61 23.69 15.63
CA GLU A 118 20.03 23.31 15.76
C GLU A 118 20.47 22.80 17.14
N ASP A 119 19.56 22.66 18.10
CA ASP A 119 19.86 21.95 19.36
C ASP A 119 20.13 20.46 19.10
N LEU A 120 21.01 19.85 19.90
CA LEU A 120 21.43 18.43 19.83
C LEU A 120 20.94 17.64 21.05
#